data_AF-A0A9P1H7U2-F1
#
_entry.id   AF-A0A9P1H7U2-F1
#
_cell.length_a   1.000
_cell.length_b   1.000
_cell.length_c   1.000
_cell.angle_alpha   90.00
_cell.angle_beta   90.00
_cell.angle_gamma   90.00
#
_symmetry.space_group_name_H-M   'P 1'
#
loop_
_entity.id
_entity.type
_entity.pdbx_description
1 polymer ?
#
loop_
_entity_poly.entity_id
_entity_poly.type
_entity_poly.pdbx_seq_one_letter_code
_entity_poly.pdbx_strand_id
1 'polypeptide(L)'
;MKFSAVLALGYASLASCHTIFQKVSVNGQDKGQLVGLRAPDQDYPTQDVNNPDMTCGKVALTSREVISVAAGDKVGAWWGHVLGGEQWPNDPDHPIARSHHGPITAWLAKVDDAANAQIGQNLQFFKVAEDAFDVGSKTWGWIRW
;
A
#
# COMPACT_ATOMS: atom_id res chain seq x y z
N MET A 1 3.57 22.17 38.82
CA MET A 1 2.87 21.76 37.58
C MET A 1 3.93 21.43 36.55
N LYS A 2 4.13 20.15 36.24
CA LYS A 2 5.13 19.72 35.23
C LYS A 2 4.42 19.69 33.89
N PHE A 3 4.63 20.72 33.07
CA PHE A 3 4.20 20.73 31.68
C PHE A 3 5.13 19.80 30.89
N SER A 4 4.71 18.56 30.67
CA SER A 4 5.32 17.72 29.64
C SER A 4 4.82 18.22 28.28
N ALA A 5 5.60 19.08 27.64
CA ALA A 5 5.44 19.38 26.23
C ALA A 5 5.81 18.12 25.42
N VAL A 6 4.81 17.39 24.94
CA VAL A 6 5.01 16.36 23.93
C VAL A 6 5.41 17.09 22.64
N LEU A 7 6.71 17.12 22.34
CA LEU A 7 7.20 17.49 21.02
C LEU A 7 6.70 16.42 20.04
N ALA A 8 5.60 16.69 19.34
CA ALA A 8 5.29 16.00 18.10
C ALA A 8 6.30 16.49 17.05
N LEU A 9 7.50 15.90 17.03
CA LEU A 9 8.42 16.03 15.91
C LEU A 9 7.73 15.42 14.69
N GLY A 10 7.15 16.30 13.85
CA GLY A 10 6.67 15.95 12.53
C GLY A 10 7.85 15.52 11.69
N TYR A 11 8.12 14.21 11.66
CA TYR A 11 8.87 13.62 10.57
C TYR A 11 7.98 13.74 9.33
N ALA A 12 8.18 14.79 8.55
CA ALA A 12 7.80 14.77 7.15
C ALA A 12 8.72 13.71 6.50
N SER A 13 8.32 12.44 6.59
CA SER A 13 8.96 11.38 5.83
C SER A 13 8.78 11.75 4.36
N LEU A 14 9.85 12.16 3.71
CA LEU A 14 9.88 12.19 2.24
C LEU A 14 9.71 10.73 1.82
N ALA A 15 8.49 10.34 1.47
CA ALA A 15 8.21 9.02 0.94
C ALA A 15 8.98 8.91 -0.38
N SER A 16 10.07 8.15 -0.37
CA SER A 16 10.93 7.91 -1.54
C SER A 16 10.81 6.46 -2.03
N CYS A 17 9.74 5.75 -1.68
CA CYS A 17 9.57 4.34 -1.96
C CYS A 17 9.21 4.08 -3.43
N HIS A 18 9.92 3.15 -4.07
CA HIS A 18 9.65 2.69 -5.43
C HIS A 18 9.15 1.25 -5.38
N THR A 19 7.83 1.08 -5.50
CA THR A 19 7.16 -0.24 -5.52
C THR A 19 5.71 -0.11 -5.94
N ILE A 20 5.12 -1.17 -6.50
CA ILE A 20 3.75 -1.23 -7.00
C ILE A 20 3.01 -2.42 -6.39
N PHE A 21 1.89 -2.15 -5.72
CA PHE A 21 0.91 -3.16 -5.31
C PHE A 21 0.16 -3.67 -6.53
N GLN A 22 0.27 -4.97 -6.81
CA GLN A 22 -0.13 -5.47 -8.12
C GLN A 22 -0.75 -6.88 -8.15
N LYS A 23 -0.83 -7.59 -7.01
CA LYS A 23 -1.66 -8.80 -6.88
C LYS A 23 -2.27 -8.93 -5.49
N VAL A 24 -3.44 -9.55 -5.44
CA VAL A 24 -4.14 -9.93 -4.21
C VAL A 24 -4.20 -11.45 -4.12
N SER A 25 -4.05 -11.98 -2.91
CA SER A 25 -4.44 -13.36 -2.62
C SER A 25 -5.55 -13.41 -1.56
N VAL A 26 -6.41 -14.43 -1.65
CA VAL A 26 -7.47 -14.70 -0.66
C VAL A 26 -7.29 -16.13 -0.16
N ASN A 27 -7.06 -16.28 1.14
CA ASN A 27 -6.70 -17.56 1.77
C ASN A 27 -5.54 -18.28 1.04
N GLY A 28 -4.53 -17.50 0.62
CA GLY A 28 -3.35 -18.00 -0.10
C GLY A 28 -3.54 -18.24 -1.59
N GLN A 29 -4.75 -18.09 -2.14
CA GLN A 29 -5.01 -18.23 -3.58
C GLN A 29 -4.76 -16.90 -4.31
N ASP A 30 -3.70 -16.83 -5.12
CA ASP A 30 -3.38 -15.68 -5.97
C ASP A 30 -4.50 -15.43 -7.00
N LYS A 31 -4.93 -14.18 -7.14
CA LYS A 31 -6.00 -13.77 -8.08
C LYS A 31 -5.47 -13.38 -9.46
N GLY A 32 -4.16 -13.26 -9.62
CA GLY A 32 -3.51 -12.91 -10.88
C GLY A 32 -3.10 -11.43 -10.95
N GLN A 33 -2.23 -11.14 -11.92
CA GLN A 33 -1.66 -9.83 -12.17
C GLN A 33 -2.76 -8.78 -12.44
N LEU A 34 -2.82 -7.74 -11.61
CA LEU A 34 -3.77 -6.61 -11.70
C LEU A 34 -5.26 -6.96 -11.68
N VAL A 35 -5.63 -8.21 -11.37
CA VAL A 35 -7.05 -8.59 -11.23
C VAL A 35 -7.64 -7.86 -10.03
N GLY A 36 -8.72 -7.11 -10.26
CA GLY A 36 -9.42 -6.33 -9.24
C GLY A 36 -8.64 -5.13 -8.67
N LEU A 37 -7.55 -4.71 -9.35
CA LEU A 37 -6.73 -3.59 -8.91
C LEU A 37 -6.85 -2.38 -9.82
N ARG A 38 -6.66 -1.21 -9.22
CA ARG A 38 -6.38 0.05 -9.89
C ARG A 38 -4.94 0.40 -9.56
N ALA A 39 -4.09 0.53 -10.56
CA ALA A 39 -2.64 0.59 -10.37
C ALA A 39 -2.03 1.74 -11.19
N PRO A 40 -0.89 2.29 -10.72
CA PRO A 40 -0.06 3.15 -11.55
C PRO A 40 0.68 2.36 -12.64
N ASP A 41 1.21 3.06 -13.63
CA ASP A 41 2.11 2.54 -14.67
C ASP A 41 3.60 2.82 -14.37
N GLN A 42 3.87 3.37 -13.19
CA GLN A 42 5.17 3.84 -12.72
C GLN A 42 5.25 3.69 -11.19
N ASP A 43 6.45 3.58 -10.65
CA ASP A 43 6.73 3.25 -9.24
C ASP A 43 7.13 4.46 -8.36
N TYR A 44 7.23 5.66 -8.93
CA TYR A 44 7.46 6.90 -8.19
C TYR A 44 6.35 7.18 -7.16
N PRO A 45 6.74 7.61 -5.96
CA PRO A 45 5.82 7.83 -4.85
C PRO A 45 4.99 9.11 -5.01
N THR A 46 3.79 9.10 -4.46
CA THR A 46 3.04 10.32 -4.18
C THR A 46 3.60 10.97 -2.91
N GLN A 47 4.10 12.21 -3.03
CA GLN A 47 4.81 12.90 -1.94
C GLN A 47 3.96 13.95 -1.21
N ASP A 48 3.02 14.59 -1.91
CA ASP A 48 2.10 15.57 -1.31
C ASP A 48 0.87 14.86 -0.76
N VAL A 49 0.70 14.93 0.56
CA VAL A 49 -0.43 14.31 1.28
C VAL A 49 -1.79 14.89 0.90
N ASN A 50 -1.82 16.08 0.28
CA ASN A 50 -3.04 16.71 -0.22
C ASN A 50 -3.35 16.38 -1.68
N ASN A 51 -2.43 15.68 -2.37
CA ASN A 51 -2.64 15.25 -3.74
C ASN A 51 -3.78 14.21 -3.80
N PRO A 52 -4.77 14.34 -4.70
CA PRO A 52 -5.82 13.35 -4.90
C PRO A 52 -5.32 11.90 -5.10
N ASP A 53 -4.12 11.74 -5.68
CA ASP A 53 -3.45 10.45 -5.88
C ASP A 53 -3.16 9.73 -4.56
N MET A 54 -3.17 10.41 -3.40
CA MET A 54 -3.05 9.75 -2.09
C MET A 54 -4.17 8.76 -1.79
N THR A 55 -5.31 8.87 -2.48
CA THR A 55 -6.47 7.99 -2.26
C THR A 55 -6.20 6.56 -2.73
N CYS A 56 -5.64 6.38 -3.94
CA CYS A 56 -5.46 5.07 -4.58
C CYS A 56 -4.20 5.01 -5.48
N GLY A 57 -3.25 5.92 -5.32
CA GLY A 57 -2.12 6.11 -6.22
C GLY A 57 -2.48 6.86 -7.50
N LYS A 58 -1.47 7.15 -8.33
CA LYS A 58 -1.63 7.74 -9.67
C LYS A 58 -2.16 6.68 -10.65
N VAL A 59 -3.46 6.42 -10.60
CA VAL A 59 -4.08 5.33 -11.37
C VAL A 59 -3.95 5.55 -12.89
N ALA A 60 -3.34 4.58 -13.56
CA ALA A 60 -3.19 4.51 -15.02
C ALA A 60 -3.85 3.25 -15.61
N LEU A 61 -3.93 2.17 -14.82
CA LEU A 61 -4.51 0.88 -15.19
C LEU A 61 -5.68 0.57 -14.26
N THR A 62 -6.79 0.07 -14.82
CA THR A 62 -8.00 -0.23 -14.03
C THR A 62 -8.60 -1.56 -14.46
N SER A 63 -8.70 -2.49 -13.52
CA SER A 63 -9.56 -3.66 -13.62
C SER A 63 -10.98 -3.33 -13.15
N ARG A 64 -11.98 -3.95 -13.79
CA ARG A 64 -13.39 -3.93 -13.35
C ARG A 64 -13.81 -5.19 -12.60
N GLU A 65 -12.90 -6.14 -12.44
CA GLU A 65 -13.15 -7.34 -11.65
C GLU A 65 -13.34 -6.98 -10.17
N VAL A 66 -14.23 -7.69 -9.48
CA VAL A 66 -14.44 -7.52 -8.04
C VAL A 66 -14.06 -8.82 -7.35
N ILE A 67 -13.00 -8.77 -6.54
CA ILE A 67 -12.52 -9.94 -5.80
C ILE A 67 -13.49 -10.20 -4.63
N SER A 68 -14.09 -11.39 -4.61
CA SER A 68 -14.88 -11.85 -3.47
C SER A 68 -13.97 -12.21 -2.29
N VAL A 69 -14.24 -11.59 -1.14
CA VAL A 69 -13.53 -11.83 0.13
C VAL A 69 -14.59 -11.95 1.22
N ALA A 70 -14.61 -13.07 1.94
CA ALA A 70 -15.48 -13.23 3.09
C ALA A 70 -14.88 -12.57 4.33
N ALA A 71 -15.73 -12.12 5.26
CA ALA A 71 -15.25 -11.64 6.55
C ALA A 71 -14.49 -12.74 7.29
N GLY A 72 -13.27 -12.44 7.73
CA GLY A 72 -12.37 -13.41 8.37
C GLY A 72 -11.38 -14.09 7.42
N ASP A 73 -11.51 -13.93 6.11
CA ASP A 73 -10.52 -14.44 5.16
C ASP A 73 -9.17 -13.74 5.35
N LYS A 74 -8.09 -14.49 5.11
CA LYS A 74 -6.74 -13.93 5.07
C LYS A 74 -6.50 -13.32 3.69
N VAL A 75 -6.35 -12.00 3.64
CA VAL A 75 -5.99 -11.26 2.42
C VAL A 75 -4.49 -11.03 2.39
N GLY A 76 -3.85 -11.40 1.28
CA GLY A 76 -2.45 -11.09 0.99
C GLY A 76 -2.34 -9.98 -0.06
N ALA A 77 -1.38 -9.08 0.14
CA ALA A 77 -1.01 -8.05 -0.83
C ALA A 77 0.40 -8.35 -1.36
N TRP A 78 0.56 -8.37 -2.68
CA TRP A 78 1.85 -8.59 -3.33
C TRP A 78 2.32 -7.31 -4.01
N TRP A 79 3.57 -6.95 -3.72
CA TRP A 79 4.23 -5.76 -4.21
C TRP A 79 5.41 -6.18 -5.09
N GLY A 80 5.81 -5.30 -6.00
CA GLY A 80 7.03 -5.49 -6.80
C GLY A 80 7.66 -4.16 -7.16
N HIS A 81 8.97 -4.17 -7.43
CA HIS A 81 9.73 -2.96 -7.74
C HIS A 81 9.09 -2.20 -8.90
N VAL A 82 8.79 -2.91 -9.99
CA VAL A 82 8.03 -2.38 -11.13
C VAL A 82 6.80 -3.25 -11.43
N LEU A 83 5.98 -2.82 -12.39
CA LEU A 83 4.86 -3.62 -12.85
C LEU A 83 5.38 -4.90 -13.54
N GLY A 84 4.92 -6.05 -13.07
CA GLY A 84 5.42 -7.38 -13.44
C GLY A 84 6.43 -7.97 -12.44
N GLY A 85 6.95 -7.18 -11.49
CA GLY A 85 7.80 -7.66 -10.41
C GLY A 85 9.19 -7.04 -10.39
N GLU A 86 10.20 -7.85 -10.70
CA GLU A 86 11.61 -7.41 -10.79
C GLU A 86 11.80 -6.50 -12.01
N GLN A 87 12.64 -5.47 -11.89
CA GLN A 87 12.97 -4.60 -13.02
C GLN A 87 13.93 -5.27 -14.03
N TRP A 88 14.77 -6.17 -13.54
CA TRP A 88 15.68 -7.03 -14.29
C TRP A 88 15.94 -8.32 -13.50
N PRO A 89 16.49 -9.39 -14.09
CA PRO A 89 16.75 -10.63 -13.35
C PRO A 89 17.66 -10.41 -12.13
N ASN A 90 17.22 -10.91 -10.97
CA ASN A 90 17.92 -10.77 -9.69
C ASN A 90 18.00 -9.31 -9.18
N ASP A 91 16.94 -8.56 -9.45
CA ASP A 91 16.76 -7.21 -8.93
C ASP A 91 16.88 -7.17 -7.38
N PRO A 92 17.95 -6.57 -6.83
CA PRO A 92 18.17 -6.54 -5.39
C PRO A 92 17.14 -5.66 -4.66
N ASP A 93 16.43 -4.82 -5.41
CA ASP A 93 15.44 -3.88 -4.92
C ASP A 93 14.02 -4.41 -5.11
N HIS A 94 13.84 -5.66 -5.58
CA HIS A 94 12.54 -6.31 -5.57
C HIS A 94 12.24 -6.96 -4.20
N PRO A 95 11.03 -6.75 -3.63
CA PRO A 95 9.92 -5.93 -4.13
C PRO A 95 10.05 -4.42 -3.85
N ILE A 96 10.94 -4.04 -2.92
CA ILE A 96 11.33 -2.65 -2.64
C ILE A 96 12.78 -2.64 -2.09
N ALA A 97 13.57 -1.61 -2.44
CA ALA A 97 14.93 -1.46 -1.94
C ALA A 97 15.01 -1.43 -0.39
N ARG A 98 15.99 -2.15 0.18
CA ARG A 98 16.19 -2.33 1.64
C ARG A 98 16.32 -1.05 2.46
N SER A 99 16.70 0.04 1.83
CA SER A 99 16.81 1.36 2.46
C SER A 99 15.46 2.02 2.78
N HIS A 100 14.35 1.56 2.19
CA HIS A 100 13.03 2.20 2.29
C HIS A 100 12.27 1.79 3.55
N HIS A 101 12.86 2.10 4.70
CA HIS A 101 12.24 1.90 6.00
C HIS A 101 10.93 2.68 6.15
N GLY A 102 9.86 1.98 6.53
CA GLY A 102 8.55 2.60 6.72
C GLY A 102 7.48 1.60 7.15
N PRO A 103 6.33 2.10 7.60
CA PRO A 103 5.19 1.25 7.92
C PRO A 103 4.48 0.78 6.65
N ILE A 104 3.74 -0.32 6.76
CA ILE A 104 2.71 -0.72 5.80
C ILE A 104 1.36 -0.58 6.49
N THR A 105 0.37 -0.03 5.79
CA THR A 105 -1.00 0.07 6.29
C THR A 105 -2.01 -0.35 5.24
N ALA A 106 -3.12 -0.95 5.65
CA ALA A 106 -4.25 -1.26 4.79
C ALA A 106 -5.52 -0.60 5.33
N TRP A 107 -6.33 -0.11 4.41
CA TRP A 107 -7.54 0.65 4.69
C TRP A 107 -8.68 0.12 3.82
N LEU A 108 -9.90 0.23 4.32
CA LEU A 108 -11.11 -0.05 3.57
C LEU A 108 -12.01 1.19 3.57
N ALA A 109 -12.75 1.37 2.48
CA ALA A 109 -13.84 2.31 2.40
C ALA A 109 -15.06 1.59 1.82
N LYS A 110 -16.24 1.83 2.39
CA LYS A 110 -17.48 1.31 1.81
C LYS A 110 -17.80 2.09 0.53
N VAL A 111 -18.10 1.36 -0.54
CA VAL A 111 -18.58 1.89 -1.82
C VAL A 111 -19.83 1.14 -2.26
N ASP A 112 -20.62 1.74 -3.15
CA ASP A 112 -21.81 1.10 -3.72
C ASP A 112 -21.44 0.02 -4.74
N ASP A 113 -20.45 0.31 -5.58
CA ASP A 113 -19.92 -0.60 -6.61
C ASP A 113 -18.40 -0.42 -6.74
N ALA A 114 -17.61 -1.43 -6.36
CA ALA A 114 -16.15 -1.38 -6.42
C ALA A 114 -15.60 -1.33 -7.85
N ALA A 115 -16.31 -1.86 -8.85
CA ALA A 115 -15.88 -1.83 -10.25
C ALA A 115 -15.96 -0.41 -10.84
N ASN A 116 -16.90 0.40 -10.36
CA ASN A 116 -17.23 1.71 -10.94
C ASN A 116 -17.08 2.90 -9.98
N ALA A 117 -16.75 2.66 -8.70
CA ALA A 117 -16.58 3.71 -7.70
C ALA A 117 -15.59 4.78 -8.18
N GLN A 118 -15.93 6.05 -8.04
CA GLN A 118 -15.01 7.14 -8.37
C GLN A 118 -13.93 7.23 -7.29
N ILE A 119 -12.67 7.33 -7.72
CA ILE A 119 -11.54 7.60 -6.81
C ILE A 119 -11.63 9.08 -6.43
N GLY A 120 -11.68 9.36 -5.13
CA GLY A 120 -11.70 10.74 -4.66
C GLY A 120 -11.84 10.86 -3.16
N GLN A 121 -11.79 12.11 -2.70
CA GLN A 121 -11.71 12.47 -1.28
C GLN A 121 -12.99 12.17 -0.48
N ASN A 122 -14.09 11.78 -1.14
CA ASN A 122 -15.39 11.53 -0.50
C ASN A 122 -15.51 10.13 0.11
N LEU A 123 -14.51 9.27 -0.07
CA LEU A 123 -14.49 7.94 0.51
C LEU A 123 -14.17 8.00 2.01
N GLN A 124 -14.99 7.33 2.81
CA GLN A 124 -14.78 7.24 4.26
C GLN A 124 -13.91 6.02 4.57
N PHE A 125 -12.61 6.25 4.71
CA PHE A 125 -11.64 5.19 5.02
C PHE A 125 -11.60 4.88 6.51
N PHE A 126 -11.46 3.58 6.82
CA PHE A 126 -11.08 3.08 8.13
C PHE A 126 -9.92 2.11 8.00
N LYS A 127 -8.99 2.15 8.97
CA LYS A 127 -7.80 1.29 8.99
C LYS A 127 -8.19 -0.13 9.38
N VAL A 128 -7.64 -1.12 8.69
CA VAL A 128 -7.88 -2.55 8.99
C VAL A 128 -6.61 -3.33 9.32
N ALA A 129 -5.44 -2.83 8.91
CA ALA A 129 -4.15 -3.41 9.30
C ALA A 129 -3.05 -2.34 9.31
N GLU A 130 -2.07 -2.52 10.19
CA GLU A 130 -0.80 -1.80 10.14
C GLU A 130 0.34 -2.69 10.64
N ASP A 131 1.50 -2.50 10.05
CA ASP A 131 2.76 -3.04 10.52
C ASP A 131 3.82 -1.93 10.48
N ALA A 132 4.28 -1.52 11.65
CA ALA A 132 5.14 -0.35 11.85
C ALA A 132 6.52 -0.76 12.38
N PHE A 133 7.28 0.19 12.95
CA PHE A 133 8.56 -0.12 13.56
C PHE A 133 8.37 -0.90 14.87
N ASP A 134 9.04 -2.04 14.97
CA ASP A 134 9.11 -2.84 16.18
C ASP A 134 10.36 -2.51 16.99
N VAL A 135 10.18 -2.00 18.20
CA VAL A 135 11.29 -1.57 19.07
C VAL A 135 12.08 -2.77 19.59
N GLY A 136 11.45 -3.93 19.78
CA GLY A 136 12.07 -5.13 20.31
C GLY A 136 13.02 -5.78 19.31
N SER A 137 12.57 -5.98 18.08
CA SER A 137 13.39 -6.53 16.99
C SER A 137 14.19 -5.47 16.23
N LYS A 138 13.90 -4.18 16.43
CA LYS A 138 14.49 -3.05 15.69
C LYS A 138 14.29 -3.15 14.18
N THR A 139 13.13 -3.65 13.75
CA THR A 139 12.79 -3.85 12.34
C THR A 139 11.52 -3.12 11.96
N TRP A 140 11.47 -2.62 10.73
CA TRP A 140 10.24 -2.11 10.13
C TRP A 140 9.36 -3.24 9.63
N GLY A 141 8.04 -3.02 9.65
CA GLY A 141 7.03 -3.99 9.27
C GLY A 141 7.31 -4.66 7.94
N TRP A 142 7.59 -3.89 6.88
CA TRP A 142 7.81 -4.43 5.54
C TRP A 142 8.96 -5.45 5.45
N ILE A 143 9.99 -5.34 6.32
CA ILE A 143 11.14 -6.26 6.34
C ILE A 143 10.72 -7.68 6.81
N ARG A 144 9.55 -7.81 7.43
CA ARG A 144 9.00 -9.08 7.95
C ARG A 144 8.09 -9.82 6.96
N TRP A 145 7.90 -9.29 5.75
CA TRP A 145 7.03 -9.87 4.71
C TRP A 145 7.84 -10.48 3.57
#